data_AF-A0A2C9M416-F1
#
_entry.id   AF-A0A2C9M416-F1
#
_cell.length_a   1.000
_cell.length_b   1.000
_cell.length_c   1.000
_cell.angle_alpha   90.00
_cell.angle_beta   90.00
_cell.angle_gamma   90.00
#
_symmetry.space_group_name_H-M   'P 1'
#
loop_
_entity.id
_entity.type
_entity.pdbx_description
1 polymer ?
#
loop_
_entity_poly.entity_id
_entity_poly.type
_entity_poly.pdbx_seq_one_letter_code
_entity_poly.pdbx_strand_id
1 'polypeptide(L)'
;MASVLVAKATINNISRQTWNQLPKAAGCIVIQQRDASSNVPTKLTAMKRGTGGRSSFSGVVATVFGANGFLGRYVCNKLGKIGSQVIIPYRCDANEVERLRLVGDLGQVLFFPFQLRDEESIRKTVQYSNVVINLIGREYETKNFKYSDVHVAGARRLARIAKESGVQTFVHVSHLNAKKDIQKVWKTSEFLKTKYESELAVREEFPEAIIFKPSDMFGAEDQFLNYFNYYSRWTVFGQFIPWKSGLPIWKNGEYTIKQPVYVADVAEGIIKAILNPDMAGQTIQCVGPQRYYLADIVDYVISILRREEGLVRTNRTFWIRFDILYLDLSMITCIK
;
A
#
# COMPACT_ATOMS: atom_id res chain seq x y z
N MET A 1 -3.31 -29.41 23.91
CA MET A 1 -3.53 -30.77 24.45
C MET A 1 -4.64 -30.67 25.47
N ALA A 2 -5.79 -31.31 25.23
CA ALA A 2 -6.92 -31.27 26.15
C ALA A 2 -6.71 -32.28 27.28
N SER A 3 -6.68 -31.81 28.53
CA SER A 3 -6.75 -32.65 29.71
C SER A 3 -8.22 -32.82 30.13
N VAL A 4 -8.70 -34.06 30.09
CA VAL A 4 -10.02 -34.45 30.60
C VAL A 4 -9.89 -34.67 32.10
N LEU A 5 -10.47 -33.80 32.92
CA LEU A 5 -10.59 -33.99 34.36
C LEU A 5 -11.91 -34.73 34.65
N VAL A 6 -11.81 -36.02 34.92
CA VAL A 6 -12.92 -36.82 35.46
C VAL A 6 -12.94 -36.61 36.97
N ALA A 7 -13.91 -35.84 37.46
CA ALA A 7 -14.13 -35.66 38.89
C ALA A 7 -14.72 -36.94 39.50
N LYS A 8 -13.94 -37.61 40.36
CA LYS A 8 -14.38 -38.76 41.16
C LYS A 8 -15.05 -38.23 42.43
N ALA A 9 -16.38 -38.07 42.40
CA ALA A 9 -17.14 -37.69 43.58
C ALA A 9 -17.29 -38.92 44.51
N THR A 10 -16.78 -38.77 45.73
CA THR A 10 -16.92 -39.70 46.86
C THR A 10 -18.40 -39.85 47.22
N ILE A 11 -18.92 -41.07 47.07
CA ILE A 11 -20.31 -41.41 47.39
C ILE A 11 -20.37 -41.85 48.86
N ASN A 12 -20.80 -40.96 49.74
CA ASN A 12 -21.27 -41.31 51.07
C ASN A 12 -22.80 -41.11 51.13
N ASN A 13 -23.50 -42.21 51.40
CA ASN A 13 -24.90 -42.30 51.86
C ASN A 13 -25.95 -41.46 51.13
N ILE A 14 -26.58 -42.05 50.11
CA ILE A 14 -27.91 -41.63 49.65
C ILE A 14 -28.83 -42.86 49.66
N SER A 15 -29.92 -42.75 50.41
CA SER A 15 -30.95 -43.77 50.62
C SER A 15 -31.77 -44.04 49.35
N ARG A 16 -32.33 -45.26 49.28
CA ARG A 16 -32.96 -45.92 48.12
C ARG A 16 -34.24 -45.28 47.54
N GLN A 17 -34.62 -44.04 47.88
CA GLN A 17 -36.00 -43.57 47.63
C GLN A 17 -36.25 -42.54 46.52
N THR A 18 -35.27 -42.12 45.73
CA THR A 18 -35.51 -41.05 44.72
C THR A 18 -35.00 -41.35 43.32
N TRP A 19 -35.05 -42.62 42.90
CA TRP A 19 -34.65 -43.02 41.53
C TRP A 19 -35.70 -42.76 40.43
N ASN A 20 -36.92 -42.35 40.78
CA ASN A 20 -38.03 -42.21 39.82
C ASN A 20 -38.45 -40.77 39.47
N GLN A 21 -37.63 -39.75 39.76
CA GLN A 21 -37.99 -38.34 39.49
C GLN A 21 -36.94 -37.50 38.74
N LEU A 22 -36.00 -38.12 38.02
CA LEU A 22 -35.10 -37.35 37.14
C LEU A 22 -35.53 -37.48 35.67
N PRO A 23 -35.82 -36.36 34.97
CA PRO A 23 -36.11 -36.41 33.54
C PRO A 23 -34.88 -36.89 32.76
N LYS A 24 -35.11 -37.82 31.84
CA LYS A 24 -34.13 -38.31 30.86
C LYS A 24 -33.77 -37.17 29.88
N ALA A 25 -32.81 -36.35 30.24
CA ALA A 25 -32.10 -35.49 29.31
C ALA A 25 -30.66 -35.35 29.80
N ALA A 26 -29.78 -36.22 29.29
CA ALA A 26 -28.34 -36.03 29.42
C ALA A 26 -27.94 -34.87 28.48
N GLY A 27 -28.19 -33.64 28.92
CA GLY A 27 -27.66 -32.45 28.28
C GLY A 27 -26.19 -32.32 28.63
N CYS A 28 -25.31 -32.46 27.64
CA CYS A 28 -23.92 -32.04 27.80
C CYS A 28 -23.89 -30.51 27.87
N ILE A 29 -23.89 -29.96 29.09
CA ILE A 29 -23.67 -28.53 29.29
C ILE A 29 -22.17 -28.29 29.13
N VAL A 30 -21.76 -27.89 27.94
CA VAL A 30 -20.40 -27.37 27.71
C VAL A 30 -20.36 -25.98 28.32
N ILE A 31 -19.95 -25.90 29.59
CA ILE A 31 -19.62 -24.62 30.24
C ILE A 31 -18.30 -24.18 29.64
N GLN A 32 -18.36 -23.35 28.60
CA GLN A 32 -17.19 -22.70 28.04
C GLN A 32 -16.77 -21.59 29.03
N GLN A 33 -15.90 -21.91 29.99
CA GLN A 33 -15.20 -20.88 30.76
C GLN A 33 -14.34 -20.07 29.78
N ARG A 34 -14.85 -18.91 29.38
CA ARG A 34 -14.04 -17.88 28.74
C ARG A 34 -13.32 -17.16 29.87
N ASP A 35 -12.07 -17.54 30.12
CA ASP A 35 -11.17 -16.71 30.90
C ASP A 35 -11.06 -15.35 30.20
N ALA A 36 -11.79 -14.35 30.70
CA ALA A 36 -11.82 -13.01 30.14
C ALA A 36 -10.50 -12.24 30.38
N SER A 37 -9.58 -12.82 31.16
CA SER A 37 -8.32 -12.19 31.55
C SER A 37 -7.17 -13.19 31.55
N SER A 38 -6.80 -13.70 30.38
CA SER A 38 -5.43 -14.21 30.23
C SER A 38 -4.48 -13.01 30.12
N ASN A 39 -3.59 -12.80 31.09
CA ASN A 39 -2.50 -11.80 31.05
C ASN A 39 -1.44 -12.08 29.95
N VAL A 40 -1.70 -13.02 29.05
CA VAL A 40 -0.91 -13.23 27.84
C VAL A 40 -1.37 -12.17 26.83
N PRO A 41 -0.49 -11.30 26.30
CA PRO A 41 -0.89 -10.39 25.24
C PRO A 41 -1.41 -11.26 24.10
N THR A 42 -2.73 -11.24 23.89
CA THR A 42 -3.37 -12.00 22.83
C THR A 42 -2.77 -11.51 21.53
N LYS A 43 -1.91 -12.33 20.89
CA LYS A 43 -1.43 -12.06 19.53
C LYS A 43 -2.68 -11.88 18.68
N LEU A 44 -2.94 -10.65 18.22
CA LEU A 44 -4.12 -10.31 17.42
C LEU A 44 -4.22 -11.22 16.19
N THR A 45 -3.08 -11.66 15.65
CA THR A 45 -2.95 -12.67 14.59
C THR A 45 -3.66 -14.00 14.91
N ALA A 46 -3.76 -14.40 16.18
CA ALA A 46 -4.44 -15.63 16.62
C ALA A 46 -5.97 -15.52 16.67
N MET A 47 -6.53 -14.32 16.52
CA MET A 47 -7.98 -14.11 16.51
C MET A 47 -8.63 -14.24 15.12
N LYS A 48 -7.93 -14.80 14.12
CA LYS A 48 -8.48 -14.98 12.77
C LYS A 48 -9.83 -15.71 12.83
N ARG A 49 -10.90 -15.03 12.42
CA ARG A 49 -12.30 -15.49 12.53
C ARG A 49 -13.10 -15.07 11.30
N GLY A 50 -14.06 -15.90 10.89
CA GLY A 50 -14.98 -15.60 9.80
C GLY A 50 -14.59 -16.21 8.45
N THR A 51 -15.41 -15.96 7.45
CA THR A 51 -15.35 -16.57 6.11
C THR A 51 -14.48 -15.78 5.12
N GLY A 52 -13.83 -14.69 5.54
CA GLY A 52 -12.91 -13.91 4.70
C GLY A 52 -13.56 -12.75 3.95
N GLY A 53 -14.58 -12.12 4.55
CA GLY A 53 -15.26 -10.94 4.01
C GLY A 53 -15.08 -9.69 4.88
N ARG A 54 -15.84 -8.64 4.57
CA ARG A 54 -15.76 -7.32 5.22
C ARG A 54 -15.87 -7.36 6.76
N SER A 55 -16.79 -8.17 7.28
CA SER A 55 -17.03 -8.32 8.73
C SER A 55 -16.29 -9.50 9.35
N SER A 56 -15.33 -10.09 8.62
CA SER A 56 -14.42 -11.10 9.19
C SER A 56 -13.26 -10.41 9.90
N PHE A 57 -12.48 -11.18 10.64
CA PHE A 57 -11.22 -10.71 11.19
C PHE A 57 -10.07 -11.55 10.63
N SER A 58 -9.20 -10.90 9.86
CA SER A 58 -8.11 -11.57 9.15
C SER A 58 -6.91 -11.92 10.04
N GLY A 59 -6.82 -11.29 11.22
CA GLY A 59 -5.61 -11.31 12.07
C GLY A 59 -4.56 -10.27 11.65
N VAL A 60 -4.81 -9.53 10.57
CA VAL A 60 -3.93 -8.45 10.09
C VAL A 60 -4.37 -7.13 10.71
N VAL A 61 -3.45 -6.52 11.45
CA VAL A 61 -3.54 -5.12 11.89
C VAL A 61 -2.46 -4.35 11.15
N ALA A 62 -2.87 -3.52 10.20
CA ALA A 62 -1.98 -2.83 9.27
C ALA A 62 -1.99 -1.32 9.52
N THR A 63 -0.81 -0.73 9.76
CA THR A 63 -0.63 0.72 9.67
C THR A 63 -0.22 1.11 8.26
N VAL A 64 -1.02 1.94 7.60
CA VAL A 64 -0.80 2.34 6.20
C VAL A 64 -0.40 3.81 6.15
N PHE A 65 0.91 4.06 6.11
CA PHE A 65 1.44 5.40 5.90
C PHE A 65 1.20 5.84 4.45
N GLY A 66 0.63 7.03 4.27
CA GLY A 66 0.28 7.53 2.93
C GLY A 66 -1.04 6.99 2.36
N ALA A 67 -1.94 6.48 3.22
CA ALA A 67 -3.24 5.94 2.81
C ALA A 67 -4.11 6.93 1.99
N ASN A 68 -3.99 8.24 2.24
CA ASN A 68 -4.72 9.26 1.49
C ASN A 68 -4.28 9.40 0.01
N GLY A 69 -3.15 8.81 -0.38
CA GLY A 69 -2.63 8.90 -1.74
C GLY A 69 -3.43 8.10 -2.78
N PHE A 70 -2.89 8.06 -4.00
CA PHE A 70 -3.42 7.27 -5.11
C PHE A 70 -3.36 5.76 -4.85
N LEU A 71 -2.21 5.21 -4.46
CA LEU A 71 -2.09 3.77 -4.17
C LEU A 71 -2.75 3.39 -2.84
N GLY A 72 -2.63 4.25 -1.82
CA GLY A 72 -3.12 3.97 -0.46
C GLY A 72 -4.61 3.66 -0.39
N ARG A 73 -5.43 4.32 -1.20
CA ARG A 73 -6.87 4.07 -1.26
C ARG A 73 -7.23 2.67 -1.76
N TYR A 74 -6.50 2.14 -2.74
CA TYR A 74 -6.72 0.77 -3.24
C TYR A 74 -6.23 -0.28 -2.24
N VAL A 75 -5.09 -0.03 -1.60
CA VAL A 75 -4.54 -0.91 -0.55
C VAL A 75 -5.49 -0.98 0.64
N CYS A 76 -5.94 0.15 1.17
CA CYS A 76 -6.92 0.19 2.25
C CYS A 76 -8.21 -0.54 1.84
N ASN A 77 -8.77 -0.25 0.66
CA ASN A 77 -10.00 -0.90 0.18
C ASN A 77 -9.88 -2.43 0.21
N LYS A 78 -8.77 -2.97 -0.32
CA LYS A 78 -8.54 -4.41 -0.35
C LYS A 78 -8.27 -4.99 1.06
N LEU A 79 -7.58 -4.28 1.96
CA LEU A 79 -7.41 -4.69 3.37
C LEU A 79 -8.74 -4.76 4.11
N GLY A 80 -9.60 -3.74 3.93
CA GLY A 80 -10.94 -3.67 4.50
C GLY A 80 -11.87 -4.76 3.96
N LYS A 81 -11.74 -5.12 2.67
CA LYS A 81 -12.50 -6.22 2.06
C LYS A 81 -12.23 -7.58 2.71
N ILE A 82 -11.01 -7.81 3.19
CA ILE A 82 -10.60 -9.06 3.86
C ILE A 82 -11.03 -9.05 5.34
N GLY A 83 -11.45 -7.90 5.88
CA GLY A 83 -11.78 -7.74 7.29
C GLY A 83 -10.53 -7.56 8.15
N SER A 84 -9.60 -6.73 7.70
CA SER A 84 -8.39 -6.37 8.45
C SER A 84 -8.58 -5.05 9.17
N GLN A 85 -7.94 -4.89 10.33
CA GLN A 85 -7.92 -3.60 11.00
C GLN A 85 -6.85 -2.71 10.34
N VAL A 86 -7.26 -1.51 9.94
CA VAL A 86 -6.42 -0.55 9.21
C VAL A 86 -6.28 0.72 10.05
N ILE A 87 -5.05 0.98 10.48
CA ILE A 87 -4.65 2.21 11.15
C ILE A 87 -4.15 3.16 10.07
N ILE A 88 -4.82 4.31 9.96
CA ILE A 88 -4.57 5.34 8.94
C ILE A 88 -3.95 6.56 9.62
N PRO A 89 -2.61 6.64 9.64
CA PRO A 89 -1.91 7.85 10.01
C PRO A 89 -2.09 8.89 8.90
N TYR A 90 -2.61 10.07 9.26
CA TYR A 90 -2.84 11.16 8.33
C TYR A 90 -2.19 12.48 8.79
N ARG A 91 -1.71 13.26 7.81
CA ARG A 91 -1.10 14.59 8.00
C ARG A 91 -1.98 15.72 7.43
N CYS A 92 -2.88 15.37 6.53
CA CYS A 92 -3.81 16.29 5.90
C CYS A 92 -4.98 16.64 6.83
N ASP A 93 -5.93 17.42 6.33
CA ASP A 93 -7.18 17.66 7.04
C ASP A 93 -8.00 16.36 7.13
N ALA A 94 -8.81 16.27 8.18
CA ALA A 94 -9.63 15.07 8.45
C ALA A 94 -10.63 14.77 7.33
N ASN A 95 -11.07 15.79 6.60
CA ASN A 95 -12.04 15.65 5.50
C ASN A 95 -11.45 14.88 4.31
N GLU A 96 -10.15 14.99 4.04
CA GLU A 96 -9.54 14.29 2.89
C GLU A 96 -9.48 12.77 3.09
N VAL A 97 -9.35 12.32 4.35
CA VAL A 97 -9.30 10.90 4.72
C VAL A 97 -10.67 10.31 5.00
N GLU A 98 -11.72 11.14 5.06
CA GLU A 98 -13.08 10.71 5.39
C GLU A 98 -13.60 9.61 4.45
N ARG A 99 -13.27 9.67 3.16
CA ARG A 99 -13.60 8.63 2.18
C ARG A 99 -13.08 7.24 2.56
N LEU A 100 -12.02 7.15 3.36
CA LEU A 100 -11.46 5.88 3.83
C LEU A 100 -12.26 5.30 5.01
N ARG A 101 -13.18 6.05 5.64
CA ARG A 101 -14.08 5.52 6.69
C ARG A 101 -14.95 4.37 6.17
N LEU A 102 -15.30 4.41 4.89
CA LEU A 102 -16.20 3.45 4.25
C LEU A 102 -15.53 2.12 3.90
N VAL A 103 -14.21 2.06 3.96
CA VAL A 103 -13.41 0.92 3.49
C VAL A 103 -13.59 -0.34 4.33
N GLY A 104 -13.72 -0.19 5.64
CA GLY A 104 -13.84 -1.31 6.59
C GLY A 104 -15.15 -1.29 7.36
N ASP A 105 -15.42 -2.39 8.06
CA ASP A 105 -16.53 -2.45 9.00
C ASP A 105 -16.30 -1.54 10.23
N LEU A 106 -17.31 -1.42 11.08
CA LEU A 106 -17.24 -0.63 12.32
C LEU A 106 -16.03 -1.04 13.17
N GLY A 107 -15.24 -0.06 13.59
CA GLY A 107 -14.04 -0.27 14.41
C GLY A 107 -12.81 -0.83 13.68
N GLN A 108 -12.92 -1.16 12.39
CA GLN A 108 -11.79 -1.66 11.61
C GLN A 108 -10.88 -0.54 11.10
N VAL A 109 -11.43 0.63 10.79
CA VAL A 109 -10.64 1.78 10.30
C VAL A 109 -10.45 2.78 11.43
N LEU A 110 -9.19 3.01 11.82
CA LEU A 110 -8.82 3.96 12.86
C LEU A 110 -7.97 5.08 12.26
N PHE A 111 -8.28 6.33 12.59
CA PHE A 111 -7.56 7.50 12.10
C PHE A 111 -6.69 8.07 13.21
N PHE A 112 -5.43 8.37 12.90
CA PHE A 112 -4.51 9.01 13.83
C PHE A 112 -3.78 10.17 13.15
N PRO A 113 -3.78 11.37 13.74
CA PRO A 113 -2.93 12.45 13.25
C PRO A 113 -1.47 12.12 13.51
N PHE A 114 -0.59 12.33 12.53
CA PHE A 114 0.84 12.11 12.68
C PHE A 114 1.68 13.11 11.90
N GLN A 115 2.96 13.23 12.27
CA GLN A 115 3.95 14.00 11.55
C GLN A 115 5.21 13.17 11.30
N LEU A 116 5.79 13.30 10.11
CA LEU A 116 6.96 12.50 9.71
C LEU A 116 8.25 12.84 10.49
N ARG A 117 8.31 14.02 11.11
CA ARG A 117 9.44 14.47 11.94
C ARG A 117 9.27 14.09 13.41
N ASP A 118 8.04 13.81 13.84
CA ASP A 118 7.74 13.49 15.23
C ASP A 118 7.70 11.96 15.43
N GLU A 119 8.75 11.44 16.05
CA GLU A 119 8.93 10.01 16.29
C GLU A 119 7.91 9.45 17.29
N GLU A 120 7.43 10.25 18.25
CA GLU A 120 6.43 9.80 19.21
C GLU A 120 5.09 9.53 18.54
N SER A 121 4.68 10.40 17.62
CA SER A 121 3.46 10.18 16.82
C SER A 121 3.53 8.88 16.02
N ILE A 122 4.70 8.59 15.41
CA ILE A 122 4.91 7.36 14.65
C ILE A 122 4.83 6.14 15.58
N ARG A 123 5.52 6.18 16.73
CA ARG A 123 5.51 5.07 17.70
C ARG A 123 4.10 4.76 18.20
N LYS A 124 3.30 5.79 18.50
CA LYS A 124 1.88 5.63 18.90
C LYS A 124 1.05 4.94 17.81
N THR A 125 1.29 5.25 16.53
CA THR A 125 0.55 4.63 15.42
C THR A 125 0.94 3.16 15.18
N VAL A 126 2.21 2.82 15.39
CA VAL A 126 2.76 1.50 15.03
C VAL A 126 2.64 0.48 16.17
N GLN A 127 2.51 0.92 17.43
CA GLN A 127 2.57 0.08 18.64
C GLN A 127 1.73 -1.21 18.61
N TYR A 128 0.55 -1.18 17.99
CA TYR A 128 -0.38 -2.32 17.95
C TYR A 128 -0.46 -3.00 16.57
N SER A 129 0.45 -2.67 15.65
CA SER A 129 0.42 -3.15 14.27
C SER A 129 1.28 -4.39 14.06
N ASN A 130 0.72 -5.37 13.34
CA ASN A 130 1.47 -6.54 12.87
C ASN A 130 2.21 -6.22 11.57
N VAL A 131 1.64 -5.33 10.77
CA VAL A 131 2.09 -4.97 9.42
C VAL A 131 2.20 -3.46 9.31
N VAL A 132 3.27 -2.96 8.72
CA VAL A 132 3.42 -1.54 8.39
C VAL A 132 3.67 -1.40 6.89
N ILE A 133 2.89 -0.56 6.24
CA ILE A 133 2.99 -0.28 4.80
C ILE A 133 3.37 1.20 4.63
N ASN A 134 4.52 1.44 4.00
CA ASN A 134 5.01 2.77 3.67
C ASN A 134 4.73 3.12 2.21
N LEU A 135 3.74 4.00 1.99
CA LEU A 135 3.36 4.57 0.70
C LEU A 135 3.68 6.08 0.64
N ILE A 136 4.49 6.60 1.56
CA ILE A 136 4.84 8.01 1.58
C ILE A 136 5.76 8.31 0.40
N GLY A 137 5.36 9.29 -0.40
CA GLY A 137 6.17 9.82 -1.48
C GLY A 137 5.55 11.07 -2.08
N ARG A 138 6.42 11.93 -2.61
CA ARG A 138 6.05 13.07 -3.45
C ARG A 138 6.94 13.11 -4.67
N GLU A 139 6.35 13.54 -5.78
CA GLU A 139 7.00 13.72 -7.09
C GLU A 139 7.62 15.12 -7.25
N TYR A 140 7.38 16.03 -6.30
CA TYR A 140 7.90 17.38 -6.31
C TYR A 140 8.33 17.79 -4.90
N GLU A 141 9.33 18.67 -4.82
CA GLU A 141 9.76 19.24 -3.55
C GLU A 141 8.83 20.36 -3.10
N THR A 142 8.75 20.52 -1.78
CA THR A 142 8.07 21.65 -1.16
C THR A 142 9.07 22.43 -0.32
N LYS A 143 8.75 23.68 0.02
CA LYS A 143 9.61 24.51 0.87
C LYS A 143 9.97 23.83 2.20
N ASN A 144 9.04 23.05 2.76
CA ASN A 144 9.20 22.44 4.08
C ASN A 144 9.79 21.02 4.03
N PHE A 145 9.60 20.31 2.91
CA PHE A 145 10.03 18.92 2.73
C PHE A 145 10.70 18.74 1.36
N LYS A 146 11.99 18.43 1.41
CA LYS A 146 12.82 18.03 0.26
C LYS A 146 12.70 16.53 -0.04
N TYR A 147 13.21 16.07 -1.18
CA TYR A 147 13.19 14.64 -1.53
C TYR A 147 13.91 13.76 -0.49
N SER A 148 15.10 14.18 -0.04
CA SER A 148 15.89 13.45 0.95
C SER A 148 15.14 13.26 2.28
N ASP A 149 14.42 14.30 2.72
CA ASP A 149 13.69 14.29 3.99
C ASP A 149 12.53 13.29 3.95
N VAL A 150 11.83 13.22 2.82
CA VAL A 150 10.62 12.40 2.67
C VAL A 150 10.99 10.96 2.35
N HIS A 151 11.81 10.74 1.32
CA HIS A 151 12.12 9.41 0.82
C HIS A 151 13.15 8.71 1.71
N VAL A 152 14.27 9.34 2.03
CA VAL A 152 15.37 8.69 2.76
C VAL A 152 15.15 8.76 4.27
N ALA A 153 15.17 9.97 4.84
CA ALA A 153 15.10 10.15 6.30
C ALA A 153 13.75 9.68 6.85
N GLY A 154 12.65 9.98 6.15
CA GLY A 154 11.31 9.52 6.50
C GLY A 154 11.18 8.00 6.49
N ALA A 155 11.60 7.33 5.41
CA ALA A 155 11.51 5.88 5.34
C ALA A 155 12.43 5.18 6.36
N ARG A 156 13.64 5.71 6.59
CA ARG A 156 14.57 5.19 7.62
C ARG A 156 13.93 5.26 9.02
N ARG A 157 13.36 6.40 9.40
CA ARG A 157 12.65 6.55 10.68
C ARG A 157 11.51 5.56 10.83
N LEU A 158 10.69 5.39 9.80
CA LEU A 158 9.57 4.44 9.82
C LEU A 158 10.06 3.00 9.98
N ALA A 159 11.12 2.59 9.27
CA ALA A 159 11.68 1.25 9.35
C ALA A 159 12.29 0.98 10.75
N ARG A 160 13.07 1.94 11.28
CA ARG A 160 13.66 1.85 12.63
C ARG A 160 12.58 1.71 13.71
N ILE A 161 11.58 2.59 13.71
CA ILE A 161 10.49 2.57 14.71
C ILE A 161 9.62 1.30 14.56
N ALA A 162 9.41 0.82 13.33
CA ALA A 162 8.71 -0.45 13.12
C ALA A 162 9.50 -1.64 13.70
N LYS A 163 10.83 -1.65 13.57
CA LYS A 163 11.68 -2.68 14.19
C LYS A 163 11.67 -2.59 15.71
N GLU A 164 11.80 -1.39 16.28
CA GLU A 164 11.69 -1.13 17.73
C GLU A 164 10.35 -1.60 18.31
N SER A 165 9.26 -1.44 17.56
CA SER A 165 7.91 -1.81 17.97
C SER A 165 7.58 -3.30 17.78
N GLY A 166 8.50 -4.10 17.22
CA GLY A 166 8.31 -5.53 17.01
C GLY A 166 7.33 -5.90 15.90
N VAL A 167 7.19 -5.04 14.88
CA VAL A 167 6.34 -5.30 13.70
C VAL A 167 6.88 -6.51 12.93
N GLN A 168 5.99 -7.41 12.50
CA GLN A 168 6.36 -8.66 11.82
C GLN A 168 6.74 -8.42 10.36
N THR A 169 5.98 -7.58 9.65
CA THR A 169 6.20 -7.31 8.23
C THR A 169 6.21 -5.81 7.94
N PHE A 170 7.25 -5.36 7.25
CA PHE A 170 7.38 -3.98 6.79
C PHE A 170 7.39 -3.98 5.26
N VAL A 171 6.47 -3.24 4.66
CA VAL A 171 6.35 -3.09 3.20
C VAL A 171 6.76 -1.67 2.82
N HIS A 172 7.74 -1.54 1.94
CA HIS A 172 8.18 -0.25 1.40
C HIS A 172 7.92 -0.17 -0.10
N VAL A 173 7.24 0.88 -0.55
CA VAL A 173 7.02 1.14 -1.98
C VAL A 173 8.01 2.18 -2.50
N SER A 174 8.88 1.71 -3.39
CA SER A 174 9.84 2.50 -4.13
C SER A 174 9.35 2.68 -5.58
N HIS A 175 10.24 2.57 -6.56
CA HIS A 175 9.95 2.73 -7.99
C HIS A 175 10.81 1.78 -8.82
N LEU A 176 10.31 1.31 -9.96
CA LEU A 176 11.00 0.34 -10.82
C LEU A 176 12.39 0.82 -11.25
N ASN A 177 12.50 2.09 -11.63
CA ASN A 177 13.72 2.68 -12.17
C ASN A 177 14.70 3.19 -11.09
N ALA A 178 14.40 2.98 -9.81
CA ALA A 178 15.34 3.32 -8.74
C ALA A 178 16.53 2.34 -8.78
N LYS A 179 17.67 2.77 -9.31
CA LYS A 179 18.91 1.99 -9.42
C LYS A 179 20.09 2.87 -8.96
N LYS A 180 21.24 2.24 -8.65
CA LYS A 180 22.48 2.96 -8.30
C LYS A 180 22.93 3.88 -9.42
N ASP A 181 22.98 3.32 -10.63
CA ASP A 181 23.37 4.03 -11.83
C ASP A 181 22.11 4.41 -12.61
N ILE A 182 21.67 5.66 -12.44
CA ILE A 182 20.50 6.20 -13.12
C ILE A 182 20.95 6.79 -14.45
N GLN A 183 20.37 6.32 -15.55
CA GLN A 183 20.64 6.88 -16.87
C GLN A 183 20.31 8.38 -16.91
N LYS A 184 21.24 9.15 -17.46
CA LYS A 184 21.09 10.58 -17.65
C LYS A 184 20.59 10.82 -19.06
N VAL A 185 19.36 11.34 -19.19
CA VAL A 185 18.88 11.82 -20.51
C VAL A 185 19.25 13.29 -20.70
N TRP A 186 19.01 14.11 -19.68
CA TRP A 186 19.39 15.53 -19.64
C TRP A 186 19.97 15.90 -18.27
N LYS A 187 19.21 15.62 -17.21
CA LYS A 187 19.63 15.67 -15.81
C LYS A 187 19.33 14.32 -15.15
N THR A 188 20.15 13.92 -14.19
CA THR A 188 19.79 12.80 -13.30
C THR A 188 18.64 13.23 -12.40
N SER A 189 17.57 12.46 -12.35
CA SER A 189 16.45 12.75 -11.47
C SER A 189 16.80 12.51 -10.01
N GLU A 190 16.61 13.53 -9.19
CA GLU A 190 16.81 13.45 -7.74
C GLU A 190 15.76 12.53 -7.09
N PHE A 191 14.55 12.46 -7.65
CA PHE A 191 13.50 11.56 -7.19
C PHE A 191 13.92 10.07 -7.22
N LEU A 192 14.41 9.55 -8.35
CA LEU A 192 14.86 8.14 -8.41
C LEU A 192 16.07 7.87 -7.53
N LYS A 193 16.98 8.85 -7.44
CA LYS A 193 18.18 8.72 -6.62
C LYS A 193 17.81 8.55 -5.15
N THR A 194 16.94 9.42 -4.65
CA THR A 194 16.46 9.37 -3.27
C THR A 194 15.57 8.15 -2.99
N LYS A 195 14.83 7.65 -3.98
CA LYS A 195 14.11 6.36 -3.87
C LYS A 195 15.05 5.16 -3.80
N TYR A 196 16.17 5.18 -4.53
CA TYR A 196 17.18 4.13 -4.41
C TYR A 196 17.89 4.20 -3.05
N GLU A 197 18.25 5.40 -2.59
CA GLU A 197 18.83 5.60 -1.26
C GLU A 197 17.86 5.18 -0.14
N SER A 198 16.54 5.37 -0.32
CA SER A 198 15.55 4.90 0.66
C SER A 198 15.44 3.39 0.72
N GLU A 199 15.59 2.67 -0.39
CA GLU A 199 15.63 1.20 -0.39
C GLU A 199 16.79 0.67 0.45
N LEU A 200 17.98 1.27 0.31
CA LEU A 200 19.16 0.92 1.09
C LEU A 200 18.95 1.23 2.58
N ALA A 201 18.48 2.44 2.89
CA ALA A 201 18.24 2.87 4.26
C ALA A 201 17.17 2.01 4.98
N VAL A 202 16.11 1.60 4.28
CA VAL A 202 15.10 0.69 4.84
C VAL A 202 15.69 -0.70 5.06
N ARG A 203 16.55 -1.18 4.14
CA ARG A 203 17.18 -2.49 4.26
C ARG A 203 18.17 -2.57 5.42
N GLU A 204 18.89 -1.47 5.68
CA GLU A 204 19.80 -1.35 6.82
C GLU A 204 19.06 -1.48 8.17
N GLU A 205 17.93 -0.80 8.33
CA GLU A 205 17.16 -0.79 9.59
C GLU A 205 16.25 -2.03 9.73
N PHE A 206 15.68 -2.50 8.63
CA PHE A 206 14.75 -3.64 8.59
C PHE A 206 15.13 -4.59 7.44
N PRO A 207 16.04 -5.56 7.67
CA PRO A 207 16.53 -6.46 6.62
C PRO A 207 15.45 -7.33 5.97
N GLU A 208 14.43 -7.71 6.76
CA GLU A 208 13.28 -8.54 6.36
C GLU A 208 12.21 -7.75 5.58
N ALA A 209 12.48 -6.50 5.20
CA ALA A 209 11.49 -5.62 4.59
C ALA A 209 11.18 -6.07 3.16
N ILE A 210 9.90 -6.03 2.82
CA ILE A 210 9.42 -6.31 1.48
C ILE A 210 9.44 -5.01 0.69
N ILE A 211 10.26 -4.95 -0.36
CA ILE A 211 10.40 -3.76 -1.19
C ILE A 211 9.63 -3.96 -2.49
N PHE A 212 8.61 -3.14 -2.71
CA PHE A 212 7.85 -3.11 -3.95
C PHE A 212 8.40 -2.03 -4.88
N LYS A 213 8.68 -2.41 -6.12
CA LYS A 213 9.18 -1.53 -7.19
C LYS A 213 8.17 -1.51 -8.33
N PRO A 214 7.08 -0.73 -8.19
CA PRO A 214 6.09 -0.59 -9.25
C PRO A 214 6.65 0.21 -10.43
N SER A 215 6.21 -0.15 -11.62
CA SER A 215 6.31 0.70 -12.80
C SER A 215 5.32 1.87 -12.71
N ASP A 216 5.19 2.66 -13.78
CA ASP A 216 4.22 3.74 -13.84
C ASP A 216 2.80 3.18 -13.67
N MET A 217 2.17 3.52 -12.54
CA MET A 217 0.84 3.00 -12.20
C MET A 217 -0.23 3.83 -12.89
N PHE A 218 -1.23 3.16 -13.48
CA PHE A 218 -2.41 3.81 -14.03
C PHE A 218 -3.69 3.40 -13.28
N GLY A 219 -4.66 4.31 -13.26
CA GLY A 219 -5.93 4.18 -12.55
C GLY A 219 -6.75 5.46 -12.65
N ALA A 220 -7.91 5.51 -12.00
CA ALA A 220 -8.85 6.64 -12.16
C ALA A 220 -8.23 7.99 -11.73
N GLU A 221 -7.45 8.00 -10.65
CA GLU A 221 -6.85 9.21 -10.07
C GLU A 221 -5.33 9.26 -10.24
N ASP A 222 -4.82 8.62 -11.31
CA ASP A 222 -3.39 8.59 -11.57
C ASP A 222 -2.83 9.98 -11.91
N GLN A 223 -1.51 10.11 -11.84
CA GLN A 223 -0.78 11.28 -12.36
C GLN A 223 -0.05 10.95 -13.67
N PHE A 224 -0.30 9.76 -14.24
CA PHE A 224 0.32 9.28 -15.47
C PHE A 224 -0.56 9.53 -16.70
N LEU A 225 -1.71 8.86 -16.82
CA LEU A 225 -2.63 9.06 -17.95
C LEU A 225 -3.39 10.38 -17.84
N ASN A 226 -3.85 10.73 -16.63
CA ASN A 226 -4.54 12.01 -16.39
C ASN A 226 -3.65 13.23 -16.67
N TYR A 227 -2.32 13.07 -16.59
CA TYR A 227 -1.40 14.12 -17.03
C TYR A 227 -1.59 14.41 -18.52
N PHE A 228 -1.56 13.39 -19.37
CA PHE A 228 -1.77 13.58 -20.81
C PHE A 228 -3.17 14.12 -21.12
N ASN A 229 -4.21 13.66 -20.40
CA ASN A 229 -5.55 14.20 -20.54
C ASN A 229 -5.64 15.69 -20.17
N TYR A 230 -5.04 16.10 -19.05
CA TYR A 230 -5.01 17.50 -18.62
C TYR A 230 -4.35 18.36 -19.70
N TYR A 231 -3.14 18.02 -20.13
CA TYR A 231 -2.42 18.78 -21.15
C TYR A 231 -3.20 18.84 -22.47
N SER A 232 -3.77 17.71 -22.92
CA SER A 232 -4.66 17.66 -24.09
C SER A 232 -5.82 18.65 -23.97
N ARG A 233 -6.42 18.81 -22.78
CA ARG A 233 -7.52 19.76 -22.54
C ARG A 233 -7.08 21.22 -22.68
N TRP A 234 -5.90 21.58 -22.16
CA TRP A 234 -5.36 22.95 -22.27
C TRP A 234 -4.97 23.31 -23.69
N THR A 235 -4.56 22.33 -24.49
CA THR A 235 -4.26 22.51 -25.92
C THR A 235 -5.50 22.89 -26.73
N VAL A 236 -6.68 22.36 -26.39
CA VAL A 236 -7.95 22.72 -27.05
C VAL A 236 -8.37 24.17 -26.78
N PHE A 237 -8.22 24.66 -25.55
CA PHE A 237 -8.45 26.10 -25.25
C PHE A 237 -7.38 27.01 -25.86
N GLY A 238 -6.23 26.45 -26.25
CA GLY A 238 -5.14 27.12 -26.92
C GLY A 238 -5.33 27.32 -28.43
N GLN A 239 -6.47 26.94 -29.03
CA GLN A 239 -6.72 27.07 -30.47
C GLN A 239 -6.55 28.51 -31.02
N PHE A 240 -6.62 29.54 -30.16
CA PHE A 240 -6.33 30.93 -30.54
C PHE A 240 -4.83 31.28 -30.58
N ILE A 241 -3.94 30.37 -30.17
CA ILE A 241 -2.49 30.59 -30.12
C ILE A 241 -1.80 29.41 -30.82
N PRO A 242 -1.36 29.56 -32.08
CA PRO A 242 -0.74 28.49 -32.88
C PRO A 242 0.49 27.83 -32.23
N TRP A 243 1.21 28.56 -31.38
CA TRP A 243 2.34 28.01 -30.61
C TRP A 243 1.88 27.16 -29.40
N LYS A 244 0.63 27.20 -28.94
CA LYS A 244 0.16 26.37 -27.81
C LYS A 244 -0.45 25.03 -28.25
N SER A 245 -0.60 24.82 -29.56
CA SER A 245 -1.13 23.59 -30.14
C SER A 245 -0.05 22.50 -30.21
N GLY A 246 0.13 21.74 -29.12
CA GLY A 246 0.88 20.50 -29.18
C GLY A 246 1.20 19.89 -27.82
N LEU A 247 1.21 18.55 -27.75
CA LEU A 247 1.63 17.84 -26.54
C LEU A 247 3.16 17.82 -26.51
N PRO A 248 3.82 18.39 -25.47
CA PRO A 248 5.27 18.38 -25.37
C PRO A 248 5.73 16.98 -24.93
N ILE A 249 6.38 16.24 -25.83
CA ILE A 249 6.92 14.91 -25.55
C ILE A 249 8.38 14.88 -26.01
N TRP A 250 9.26 14.37 -25.15
CA TRP A 250 10.66 14.18 -25.49
C TRP A 250 10.82 13.26 -26.71
N LYS A 251 11.49 13.75 -27.76
CA LYS A 251 11.72 13.04 -29.03
C LYS A 251 10.44 12.35 -29.57
N ASN A 252 9.31 13.04 -29.50
CA ASN A 252 7.99 12.57 -29.97
C ASN A 252 7.48 11.26 -29.32
N GLY A 253 8.15 10.76 -28.28
CA GLY A 253 7.75 9.55 -27.55
C GLY A 253 8.20 8.22 -28.19
N GLU A 254 8.90 8.26 -29.32
CA GLU A 254 9.29 7.05 -30.09
C GLU A 254 10.49 6.31 -29.48
N TYR A 255 11.31 7.00 -28.69
CA TYR A 255 12.49 6.42 -28.04
C TYR A 255 12.23 5.95 -26.59
N THR A 256 11.03 6.20 -26.07
CA THR A 256 10.71 5.99 -24.66
C THR A 256 9.78 4.79 -24.54
N ILE A 257 10.24 3.69 -23.92
CA ILE A 257 9.42 2.50 -23.68
C ILE A 257 8.89 2.49 -22.24
N LYS A 258 7.57 2.33 -22.09
CA LYS A 258 6.90 2.26 -20.79
C LYS A 258 6.17 0.92 -20.63
N GLN A 259 6.16 0.40 -19.41
CA GLN A 259 5.46 -0.83 -19.05
C GLN A 259 4.49 -0.54 -17.91
N PRO A 260 3.37 0.17 -18.18
CA PRO A 260 2.48 0.65 -17.12
C PRO A 260 1.75 -0.51 -16.43
N VAL A 261 1.48 -0.37 -15.13
CA VAL A 261 0.83 -1.40 -14.30
C VAL A 261 -0.48 -0.88 -13.71
N TYR A 262 -1.50 -1.73 -13.62
CA TYR A 262 -2.77 -1.33 -13.03
C TYR A 262 -2.67 -1.26 -11.51
N VAL A 263 -3.17 -0.15 -10.92
CA VAL A 263 -3.02 0.11 -9.48
C VAL A 263 -3.66 -0.95 -8.58
N ALA A 264 -4.78 -1.56 -9.02
CA ALA A 264 -5.45 -2.58 -8.22
C ALA A 264 -4.63 -3.88 -8.14
N ASP A 265 -3.86 -4.20 -9.18
CA ASP A 265 -2.99 -5.38 -9.23
C ASP A 265 -1.80 -5.20 -8.28
N VAL A 266 -1.23 -3.99 -8.23
CA VAL A 266 -0.19 -3.64 -7.25
C VAL A 266 -0.73 -3.76 -5.82
N ALA A 267 -1.92 -3.23 -5.56
CA ALA A 267 -2.56 -3.32 -4.24
C ALA A 267 -2.85 -4.78 -3.84
N GLU A 268 -3.26 -5.61 -4.78
CA GLU A 268 -3.47 -7.04 -4.56
C GLU A 268 -2.15 -7.80 -4.32
N GLY A 269 -1.10 -7.46 -5.07
CA GLY A 269 0.25 -7.98 -4.86
C GLY A 269 0.78 -7.67 -3.47
N ILE A 270 0.57 -6.44 -2.97
CA ILE A 270 0.96 -6.03 -1.61
C ILE A 270 0.27 -6.93 -0.57
N ILE A 271 -1.02 -7.18 -0.72
CA ILE A 271 -1.78 -8.00 0.23
C ILE A 271 -1.37 -9.46 0.18
N LYS A 272 -1.16 -10.02 -1.02
CA LYS A 272 -0.65 -11.38 -1.18
C LYS A 272 0.74 -11.51 -0.52
N ALA A 273 1.59 -10.51 -0.66
CA ALA A 273 2.90 -10.52 -0.01
C ALA A 273 2.82 -10.43 1.52
N ILE A 274 1.85 -9.69 2.07
CA ILE A 274 1.64 -9.61 3.53
C ILE A 274 1.18 -10.96 4.10
N LEU A 275 0.37 -11.71 3.34
CA LEU A 275 -0.15 -13.00 3.78
C LEU A 275 0.87 -14.14 3.63
N ASN A 276 1.87 -13.97 2.76
CA ASN A 276 2.88 -14.98 2.47
C ASN A 276 4.17 -14.73 3.29
N PRO A 277 4.54 -15.61 4.23
CA PRO A 277 5.74 -15.43 5.05
C PRO A 277 7.04 -15.50 4.24
N ASP A 278 7.05 -16.24 3.12
CA ASP A 278 8.24 -16.44 2.27
C ASP A 278 8.70 -15.17 1.54
N MET A 279 7.85 -14.13 1.52
CA MET A 279 8.14 -12.87 0.84
C MET A 279 9.00 -11.90 1.69
N ALA A 280 9.30 -12.25 2.94
CA ALA A 280 10.15 -11.45 3.81
C ALA A 280 11.54 -11.22 3.18
N GLY A 281 11.98 -9.96 3.16
CA GLY A 281 13.26 -9.56 2.57
C GLY A 281 13.32 -9.60 1.04
N GLN A 282 12.22 -9.86 0.33
CA GLN A 282 12.24 -9.86 -1.14
C GLN A 282 12.03 -8.47 -1.73
N THR A 283 12.61 -8.26 -2.92
CA THR A 283 12.33 -7.08 -3.76
C THR A 283 11.48 -7.50 -4.94
N ILE A 284 10.24 -7.04 -4.97
CA ILE A 284 9.23 -7.42 -5.95
C ILE A 284 9.13 -6.29 -6.98
N GLN A 285 9.34 -6.63 -8.25
CA GLN A 285 9.15 -5.71 -9.37
C GLN A 285 7.73 -5.89 -9.90
N CYS A 286 6.90 -4.85 -9.79
CA CYS A 286 5.52 -4.89 -10.27
C CYS A 286 5.44 -4.19 -11.62
N VAL A 287 5.36 -4.98 -12.68
CA VAL A 287 5.26 -4.48 -14.06
C VAL A 287 4.00 -5.00 -14.73
N GLY A 288 3.45 -4.21 -15.66
CA GLY A 288 2.31 -4.64 -16.47
C GLY A 288 2.67 -5.73 -17.48
N PRO A 289 1.68 -6.30 -18.17
CA PRO A 289 1.89 -7.42 -19.10
C PRO A 289 2.62 -7.01 -20.39
N GLN A 290 2.41 -5.79 -20.88
CA GLN A 290 2.90 -5.33 -22.18
C GLN A 290 3.75 -4.06 -22.06
N ARG A 291 4.75 -3.96 -22.95
CA ARG A 291 5.60 -2.79 -23.13
C ARG A 291 5.08 -2.00 -24.31
N TYR A 292 4.98 -0.69 -24.15
CA TYR A 292 4.51 0.23 -25.18
C TYR A 292 5.53 1.34 -25.39
N TYR A 293 5.58 1.88 -26.60
CA TYR A 293 6.22 3.17 -26.80
C TYR A 293 5.35 4.27 -26.19
N LEU A 294 5.98 5.32 -25.68
CA LEU A 294 5.26 6.45 -25.11
C LEU A 294 4.39 7.12 -26.17
N ALA A 295 4.85 7.15 -27.42
CA ALA A 295 4.05 7.61 -28.57
C ALA A 295 2.72 6.84 -28.67
N ASP A 296 2.78 5.51 -28.67
CA ASP A 296 1.59 4.64 -28.79
C ASP A 296 0.62 4.84 -27.62
N ILE A 297 1.14 4.98 -26.39
CA ILE A 297 0.30 5.25 -25.21
C ILE A 297 -0.45 6.57 -25.37
N VAL A 298 0.26 7.63 -25.79
CA VAL A 298 -0.34 8.95 -25.97
C VAL A 298 -1.38 8.94 -27.07
N ASP A 299 -1.04 8.35 -28.23
CA ASP A 299 -1.94 8.26 -29.38
C ASP A 299 -3.21 7.46 -29.01
N TYR A 300 -3.07 6.38 -28.22
CA TYR A 300 -4.17 5.61 -27.65
C TYR A 300 -5.04 6.41 -26.66
N VAL A 301 -4.44 7.22 -25.79
CA VAL A 301 -5.20 8.08 -24.86
C VAL A 301 -6.00 9.13 -25.64
N ILE A 302 -5.41 9.72 -26.68
CA ILE A 302 -6.09 10.73 -27.52
C ILE A 302 -7.26 10.12 -28.28
N SER A 303 -7.11 8.90 -28.82
CA SER A 303 -8.18 8.21 -29.53
C SER A 303 -9.37 7.90 -28.61
N ILE A 304 -9.11 7.43 -27.38
CA ILE A 304 -10.16 7.20 -26.37
C ILE A 304 -10.89 8.50 -26.03
N LEU A 305 -10.15 9.60 -25.90
CA LEU A 305 -10.71 10.92 -25.59
C LEU A 305 -11.43 11.57 -26.79
N ARG A 306 -11.31 11.00 -28.00
CA ARG A 306 -11.85 11.52 -29.27
C ARG A 306 -11.39 12.96 -29.56
N ARG A 307 -10.09 13.23 -29.42
CA ARG A 307 -9.48 14.57 -29.62
C ARG A 307 -8.43 14.60 -30.72
N GLU A 308 -8.72 13.96 -31.84
CA GLU A 308 -7.75 13.73 -32.92
C GLU A 308 -7.48 14.99 -33.76
N GLU A 309 -8.48 15.86 -33.94
CA GLU A 309 -8.46 16.96 -34.93
C GLU A 309 -7.64 18.23 -34.54
N GLY A 310 -6.62 18.11 -33.69
CA GLY A 310 -5.80 19.30 -33.36
C GLY A 310 -4.61 19.09 -32.45
N LEU A 311 -4.33 17.85 -32.04
CA LEU A 311 -3.21 17.55 -31.16
C LEU A 311 -2.01 17.04 -31.96
N VAL A 312 -1.03 17.91 -32.22
CA VAL A 312 0.24 17.51 -32.83
C VAL A 312 1.24 17.18 -31.71
N ARG A 313 1.92 16.03 -31.80
CA ARG A 313 3.06 15.72 -30.93
C ARG A 313 4.19 16.71 -31.24
N THR A 314 4.73 17.40 -30.23
CA THR A 314 5.82 18.36 -30.43
C THR A 314 7.04 17.98 -29.61
N ASN A 315 8.22 18.06 -30.21
CA ASN A 315 9.50 17.83 -29.54
C ASN A 315 9.94 19.02 -28.66
N ARG A 316 8.97 19.77 -28.10
CA ARG A 316 9.27 20.94 -27.26
C ARG A 316 9.56 20.50 -25.85
N THR A 317 10.76 20.82 -25.39
CA THR A 317 11.29 20.46 -24.07
C THR A 317 10.86 21.40 -22.95
N PHE A 318 10.52 22.66 -23.29
CA PHE A 318 10.29 23.75 -22.32
C PHE A 318 9.08 23.55 -21.38
N TRP A 319 8.14 22.67 -21.73
CA TRP A 319 6.88 22.48 -20.98
C TRP A 319 6.70 21.07 -20.39
N ILE A 320 7.73 20.22 -20.48
CA ILE A 320 7.68 18.86 -19.96
C ILE A 320 7.83 18.94 -18.43
N ARG A 321 6.76 18.67 -17.69
CA ARG A 321 6.76 18.67 -16.21
C ARG A 321 7.59 17.52 -15.62
N PHE A 322 7.81 16.48 -16.41
CA PHE A 322 8.62 15.34 -15.99
C PHE A 322 10.08 15.54 -16.37
N ASP A 323 10.98 15.46 -15.39
CA ASP A 323 12.35 15.00 -15.64
C ASP A 323 12.25 13.78 -16.55
N ILE A 324 12.82 13.89 -17.75
CA ILE A 324 12.58 13.04 -18.91
C ILE A 324 12.52 11.56 -18.48
N LEU A 325 11.28 11.07 -18.49
CA LEU A 325 10.72 9.89 -17.86
C LEU A 325 11.57 8.63 -18.01
N TYR A 326 12.36 8.36 -16.98
CA TYR A 326 12.84 7.07 -16.47
C TYR A 326 12.79 5.89 -17.45
N LEU A 327 13.95 5.60 -18.04
CA LEU A 327 14.21 4.36 -18.75
C LEU A 327 15.63 3.86 -18.51
N ASP A 328 15.70 2.67 -17.96
CA ASP A 328 16.75 1.68 -18.22
C ASP A 328 16.12 0.29 -17.99
N LEU A 329 15.74 -0.50 -18.99
CA LEU A 329 16.65 -0.99 -20.04
C LEU A 329 17.45 -2.23 -19.62
N SER A 330 17.29 -2.75 -18.40
CA SER A 330 17.99 -3.98 -17.97
C SER A 330 17.23 -4.79 -16.92
N MET A 331 16.86 -5.99 -17.35
CA MET A 331 16.35 -7.18 -16.63
C MET A 331 15.26 -6.98 -15.58
N ILE A 332 14.04 -7.38 -15.94
CA ILE A 332 12.95 -7.64 -14.99
C ILE A 332 12.41 -9.04 -15.30
N THR A 333 12.77 -9.99 -14.42
CA THR A 333 12.03 -11.24 -14.24
C THR A 333 10.67 -10.88 -13.64
N CYS A 334 9.64 -10.95 -14.48
CA CYS A 334 8.26 -10.74 -14.05
C CYS A 334 7.76 -12.01 -13.36
N ILE A 335 7.35 -11.92 -12.08
CA ILE A 335 6.54 -12.97 -11.46
C ILE A 335 5.10 -12.70 -11.88
N LYS A 336 4.50 -13.66 -12.58
CA LYS A 336 3.07 -13.71 -12.90
C LYS A 336 2.24 -14.03 -11.67
#